data_AF-A0A4R9LQD3-F1
#
_entry.id   AF-A0A4R9LQD3-F1
#
_cell.length_a   1.000
_cell.length_b   1.000
_cell.length_c   1.000
_cell.angle_alpha   90.00
_cell.angle_beta   90.00
_cell.angle_gamma   90.00
#
_symmetry.space_group_name_H-M   'P 1'
#
loop_
_entity.id
_entity.type
_entity.pdbx_description
1 polymer ?
#
loop_
_entity_poly.entity_id
_entity_poly.type
_entity_poly.pdbx_seq_one_letter_code
_entity_poly.pdbx_strand_id
1 'polypeptide(L)' 'MTPTRAVQSFINAKKEGIDVPTSTLETIRNFRKWREPELIGLRNASSYYPDIYIEKGMEEEITRLLTIVKNRNVAHKF' A
#
# COMPACT_ATOMS: atom_id res chain seq x y z
N MET A 1 -10.91 -1.32 9.34
CA MET A 1 -10.95 -0.63 8.02
C MET A 1 -10.31 -1.54 6.97
N THR A 2 -10.74 -1.48 5.71
CA THR A 2 -10.11 -2.26 4.62
C THR A 2 -8.89 -1.53 4.05
N PRO A 3 -7.92 -2.24 3.45
CA PRO A 3 -6.76 -1.63 2.78
C PRO A 3 -7.12 -0.51 1.80
N THR A 4 -8.08 -0.77 0.90
CA THR A 4 -8.55 0.23 -0.07
C THR A 4 -9.13 1.47 0.60
N ARG A 5 -9.91 1.30 1.69
CA ARG A 5 -10.46 2.43 2.45
C ARG A 5 -9.38 3.21 3.18
N ALA A 6 -8.33 2.55 3.66
CA ALA A 6 -7.19 3.22 4.30
C ALA A 6 -6.43 4.09 3.28
N VAL A 7 -6.10 3.55 2.10
CA VAL A 7 -5.46 4.34 1.02
C VAL A 7 -6.34 5.52 0.62
N GLN A 8 -7.65 5.31 0.44
CA GLN A 8 -8.57 6.39 0.09
C GLN A 8 -8.68 7.45 1.18
N SER A 9 -8.75 7.03 2.46
CA SER A 9 -8.81 7.94 3.60
C SER A 9 -7.53 8.78 3.70
N PHE A 10 -6.37 8.18 3.44
CA PHE A 10 -5.10 8.89 3.38
C PHE A 10 -5.13 9.97 2.29
N ILE A 11 -5.52 9.58 1.07
CA ILE A 11 -5.60 10.52 -0.07
C ILE A 11 -6.57 11.67 0.24
N ASN A 12 -7.74 11.39 0.81
CA ASN A 12 -8.72 12.42 1.15
C ASN A 12 -8.15 13.39 2.19
N ALA A 13 -7.52 12.88 3.25
CA ALA A 13 -6.90 13.72 4.26
C ALA A 13 -5.82 14.65 3.67
N LYS A 14 -4.96 14.13 2.78
CA LYS A 14 -3.95 14.93 2.08
C LYS A 14 -4.57 15.99 1.15
N LYS A 15 -5.67 15.67 0.48
CA LYS A 15 -6.39 16.61 -0.40
C LYS A 15 -7.07 17.73 0.39
N GLU A 16 -7.67 17.39 1.52
CA GLU A 16 -8.39 18.33 2.39
C GLU A 16 -7.45 19.14 3.29
N GLY A 17 -6.16 18.79 3.34
CA GLY A 17 -5.17 19.45 4.20
C GLY A 17 -5.40 19.16 5.69
N ILE A 18 -6.04 18.04 6.01
CA ILE A 18 -6.32 17.61 7.38
C ILE A 18 -5.35 16.51 7.81
N ASP A 19 -5.27 16.29 9.12
CA ASP A 19 -4.48 15.20 9.67
C ASP A 19 -5.03 13.83 9.25
N VAL A 20 -4.11 12.93 8.89
CA VAL A 20 -4.46 11.56 8.54
C VAL A 20 -4.89 10.82 9.82
N PRO A 21 -6.06 10.16 9.84
CA PRO A 21 -6.51 9.42 11.02
C PRO A 21 -5.50 8.34 11.45
N THR A 22 -5.26 8.20 12.74
CA THR A 22 -4.33 7.18 13.28
C THR A 22 -4.69 5.77 12.81
N SER A 23 -5.99 5.44 12.76
CA SER A 23 -6.48 4.15 12.27
C SER A 23 -6.13 3.89 10.79
N THR A 24 -6.02 4.95 9.98
CA THR A 24 -5.55 4.89 8.58
C THR A 24 -4.08 4.55 8.53
N LEU A 25 -3.26 5.25 9.32
CA LEU A 25 -1.83 4.99 9.40
C LEU A 25 -1.55 3.56 9.91
N GLU A 26 -2.24 3.12 10.97
CA GLU A 26 -2.12 1.75 11.51
C GLU A 26 -2.52 0.68 10.48
N THR A 27 -3.57 0.94 9.69
CA THR A 27 -3.98 0.02 8.64
C THR A 27 -2.90 -0.07 7.56
N ILE A 28 -2.32 1.06 7.14
CA ILE A 28 -1.22 1.13 6.16
C ILE A 28 0.04 0.42 6.69
N ARG A 29 0.39 0.54 7.98
CA ARG A 29 1.54 -0.20 8.57
C ARG A 29 1.41 -1.73 8.42
N ASN A 30 0.19 -2.23 8.33
CA ASN A 30 -0.11 -3.64 8.15
C ASN A 30 -0.05 -4.11 6.67
N PHE A 31 0.51 -3.31 5.75
CA PHE A 31 0.59 -3.62 4.31
C PHE A 31 1.22 -4.97 3.98
N ARG A 32 2.11 -5.49 4.83
CA ARG A 32 2.78 -6.80 4.65
C ARG A 32 1.79 -7.98 4.55
N LYS A 33 0.54 -7.78 5.00
CA LYS A 33 -0.55 -8.78 4.95
C LYS A 33 -1.52 -8.54 3.79
N TRP A 34 -1.31 -7.50 2.98
CA TRP A 34 -2.24 -7.11 1.92
C TRP A 34 -2.05 -7.97 0.68
N ARG A 35 -3.11 -8.04 -0.13
CA ARG A 35 -3.12 -8.75 -1.42
C ARG A 35 -2.52 -7.89 -2.52
N GLU A 36 -2.17 -8.53 -3.63
CA GLU A 36 -1.56 -7.85 -4.79
C GLU A 36 -2.32 -6.60 -5.26
N PRO A 37 -3.65 -6.60 -5.45
CA PRO A 37 -4.36 -5.38 -5.87
C PRO A 37 -4.24 -4.23 -4.87
N GLU A 38 -4.20 -4.55 -3.57
CA GLU A 38 -4.11 -3.58 -2.49
C GLU A 38 -2.70 -2.99 -2.41
N LEU A 39 -1.66 -3.83 -2.60
CA LEU A 39 -0.26 -3.40 -2.70
C LEU A 39 0.00 -2.53 -3.94
N ILE A 40 -0.60 -2.88 -5.08
CA ILE A 40 -0.55 -2.06 -6.30
C ILE A 40 -1.23 -0.71 -6.04
N GLY A 41 -2.41 -0.71 -5.39
CA GLY A 41 -3.11 0.52 -5.02
C GLY A 41 -2.27 1.43 -4.13
N LEU A 42 -1.61 0.86 -3.12
CA LEU A 42 -0.70 1.57 -2.23
C LEU A 42 0.49 2.18 -3.01
N ARG A 43 1.13 1.40 -3.88
CA ARG A 43 2.24 1.86 -4.72
C ARG A 43 1.81 2.95 -5.72
N ASN A 44 0.62 2.84 -6.29
CA ASN A 44 0.12 3.85 -7.21
C ASN A 44 -0.21 5.16 -6.49
N ALA A 45 -0.73 5.07 -5.26
CA ALA A 45 -0.98 6.25 -4.42
C ALA A 45 0.32 6.98 -4.05
N SER A 46 1.43 6.25 -3.83
CA SER A 46 2.71 6.87 -3.49
C SER A 46 3.29 7.75 -4.61
N SER A 47 2.92 7.52 -5.87
CA SER A 47 3.31 8.39 -6.99
C SER A 47 2.75 9.81 -6.87
N TYR A 48 1.63 9.98 -6.16
CA TYR A 48 0.99 11.28 -5.92
C TYR A 48 1.24 11.79 -4.50
N TYR A 49 1.32 10.88 -3.52
CA TYR A 49 1.54 11.20 -2.11
C TYR A 49 2.66 10.32 -1.54
N PRO A 50 3.94 10.68 -1.75
CA PRO A 50 5.09 9.87 -1.31
C PRO A 50 5.11 9.60 0.20
N ASP A 51 4.52 10.48 0.99
CA ASP A 51 4.41 10.38 2.44
C ASP A 51 3.45 9.29 2.93
N ILE A 52 2.72 8.63 2.02
CA ILE A 52 1.97 7.41 2.33
C ILE A 52 2.89 6.26 2.78
N TYR A 53 4.17 6.32 2.41
CA TYR A 53 5.20 5.43 2.93
C TYR A 53 5.68 5.91 4.29
N ILE A 54 4.97 5.43 5.30
CA ILE A 54 5.13 5.83 6.70
C ILE A 54 6.27 5.12 7.44
N GLU A 55 6.89 4.12 6.81
CA GLU A 55 8.04 3.37 7.35
C GLU A 55 9.20 3.38 6.35
N LYS A 56 10.44 3.42 6.86
CA LYS A 56 11.63 3.23 6.02
C LYS A 56 11.64 1.82 5.42
N GLY A 57 11.97 1.70 4.14
CA GLY A 57 12.03 0.40 3.46
C GLY A 57 10.69 -0.11 2.93
N MET A 58 9.63 0.70 3.03
CA MET A 58 8.27 0.28 2.67
C MET A 58 8.12 0.06 1.17
N GLU A 59 8.74 0.89 0.34
CA GLU A 59 8.74 0.76 -1.12
C GLU A 59 9.41 -0.54 -1.58
N GLU A 60 10.58 -0.82 -1.01
CA GLU A 60 11.37 -2.02 -1.29
C GLU A 60 10.60 -3.28 -0.87
N GLU A 61 9.94 -3.24 0.29
CA GLU A 61 9.14 -4.36 0.79
C GLU A 61 7.88 -4.59 -0.06
N ILE A 62 7.18 -3.53 -0.48
CA ILE A 62 6.04 -3.63 -1.42
C ILE A 62 6.51 -4.26 -2.74
N THR A 63 7.65 -3.81 -3.25
CA THR A 63 8.24 -4.34 -4.49
C THR A 63 8.61 -5.82 -4.35
N ARG A 64 9.19 -6.22 -3.21
CA ARG A 64 9.50 -7.61 -2.89
C ARG A 64 8.23 -8.47 -2.84
N LEU A 65 7.18 -8.01 -2.17
CA LEU A 65 5.91 -8.73 -2.04
C LEU A 65 5.23 -8.92 -3.41
N LEU A 66 5.19 -7.88 -4.25
CA LEU A 66 4.64 -7.97 -5.60
C LEU A 66 5.44 -8.94 -6.48
N THR A 67 6.76 -8.94 -6.36
CA THR A 67 7.63 -9.90 -7.07
C THR A 67 7.34 -11.34 -6.67
N ILE A 68 7.13 -11.61 -5.38
CA ILE A 68 6.77 -12.95 -4.88
C ILE A 68 5.44 -13.41 -5.48
N VAL A 69 4.42 -12.53 -5.52
CA VAL A 69 3.13 -12.88 -6.13
C VAL A 69 3.28 -13.17 -7.61
N LYS A 70 4.01 -12.33 -8.35
CA LYS A 70 4.30 -12.55 -9.77
C LYS A 70 4.98 -13.91 -10.02
N ASN A 71 6.00 -14.24 -9.22
CA ASN A 71 6.74 -15.51 -9.38
C ASN A 71 5.87 -16.74 -9.08
N ARG A 72 4.95 -16.65 -8.11
CA ARG A 72 3.96 -17.71 -7.86
C ARG A 72 3.06 -17.94 -9.07
N ASN A 73 2.64 -16.87 -9.75
CA ASN A 73 1.77 -16.95 -10.92
C ASN A 73 2.48 -17.50 -12.17
N VAL A 74 3.82 -17.41 -12.25
CA VAL A 74 4.60 -17.90 -13.41
C VAL A 74 4.92 -19.40 -13.32
N ALA A 75 4.82 -20.03 -12.15
CA ALA A 75 5.24 -21.41 -11.92
C ALA A 75 4.36 -22.52 -12.57
N HIS A 76 3.44 -22.20 -13.49
CA HIS A 76 2.61 -23.17 -14.22
C HIS A 76 2.68 -22.93 -15.75
N LYS A 77 3.85 -23.14 -16.33
CA LYS A 77 3.96 -23.50 -17.76
C LYS A 77 4.62 -24.87 -17.83
N PHE A 78 3.79 -25.91 -17.88
CA PHE A 78 4.18 -27.25 -18.33
C PHE A 78 4.33 -27.23 -19.85
#